data_AF-A0A2N4S9H9-F1
#
_entry.id   AF-A0A2N4S9H9-F1
#
_cell.length_a   1.000
_cell.length_b   1.000
_cell.length_c   1.000
_cell.angle_alpha   90.00
_cell.angle_beta   90.00
_cell.angle_gamma   90.00
#
_symmetry.space_group_name_H-M   'P 1'
#
loop_
_entity.id
_entity.type
_entity.pdbx_description
1 polymer ?
#
loop_
_entity_poly.entity_id
_entity_poly.type
_entity_poly.pdbx_seq_one_letter_code
_entity_poly.pdbx_strand_id
1 'polypeptide(L)'
;MEEIKIEITEDGSHTLYVPTLDEHYHSTHGALQESLHVYIEAGLRACEKDQIHLLEVGFGTGLNAFLSLLETESRGIKIIYHTVERYPLSREKVSVLNYPSQIAPQHSDTFTLLHSSPWETPIEITSQFTLVKHCFDFSQPAQFDPQTEFEVIFYDAFAPDKQPKMWTLEIFEKIFSLCSCDAIFTTYCAKGEVRRTLQTAGFVVERLPGPPGKREMLRGRKE
;
A
#
# COMPACT_ATOMS: atom_id res chain seq x y z
N MET A 1 -16.23 18.04 -7.43
CA MET A 1 -15.55 16.75 -7.56
C MET A 1 -14.13 17.04 -8.02
N GLU A 2 -13.13 16.55 -7.30
CA GLU A 2 -11.73 16.73 -7.69
C GLU A 2 -11.46 16.09 -9.06
N GLU A 3 -10.88 16.88 -9.96
CA GLU A 3 -10.59 16.48 -11.34
C GLU A 3 -9.31 15.64 -11.39
N ILE A 4 -9.41 14.40 -10.90
CA ILE A 4 -8.34 13.41 -11.00
C ILE A 4 -8.20 12.97 -12.47
N LYS A 5 -6.98 13.02 -13.01
CA LYS A 5 -6.67 12.67 -14.40
C LYS A 5 -5.91 11.36 -14.48
N ILE A 6 -6.13 10.57 -15.52
CA ILE A 6 -5.37 9.34 -15.76
C ILE A 6 -4.17 9.66 -16.65
N GLU A 7 -3.03 9.11 -16.29
CA GLU A 7 -1.79 9.20 -17.05
C GLU A 7 -1.17 7.81 -17.21
N ILE A 8 -0.37 7.63 -18.25
CA ILE A 8 0.35 6.38 -18.52
C ILE A 8 1.79 6.58 -18.09
N THR A 9 2.31 5.68 -17.25
CA THR A 9 3.70 5.70 -16.78
C THR A 9 4.65 5.07 -17.81
N GLU A 10 5.97 5.20 -17.62
CA GLU A 10 6.96 4.69 -18.57
C GLU A 10 6.90 3.16 -18.76
N ASP A 11 6.46 2.41 -17.74
CA ASP A 11 6.21 0.96 -17.83
C ASP A 11 4.85 0.58 -18.44
N GLY A 12 4.10 1.56 -18.96
CA GLY A 12 2.79 1.37 -19.59
C GLY A 12 1.61 1.23 -18.62
N SER A 13 1.84 1.18 -17.31
CA SER A 13 0.77 1.11 -16.33
C SER A 13 0.06 2.45 -16.12
N HIS A 14 -1.21 2.42 -15.72
CA HIS A 14 -1.94 3.65 -15.42
C HIS A 14 -1.55 4.20 -14.04
N THR A 15 -1.42 5.52 -13.95
CA THR A 15 -1.40 6.26 -12.69
C THR A 15 -2.48 7.33 -12.71
N LEU A 16 -2.73 7.93 -11.55
CA LEU A 16 -3.68 9.01 -11.40
C LEU A 16 -2.95 10.27 -10.95
N TYR A 17 -3.22 11.39 -11.59
CA TYR A 17 -2.71 12.72 -11.21
C TYR A 17 -3.81 13.50 -10.48
N VAL A 18 -3.45 14.10 -9.35
CA VAL A 18 -4.33 14.92 -8.50
C VAL A 18 -3.91 16.39 -8.62
N PRO A 19 -4.57 17.22 -9.45
CA PRO A 19 -4.13 18.59 -9.71
C PRO A 19 -4.11 19.50 -8.48
N THR A 20 -4.98 19.24 -7.50
CA THR A 20 -5.04 20.02 -6.25
C THR A 20 -3.85 19.79 -5.35
N LEU A 21 -3.22 18.61 -5.44
CA LEU A 21 -2.01 18.25 -4.73
C LEU A 21 -0.76 18.42 -5.58
N ASP A 22 -0.90 18.53 -6.90
CA ASP A 22 0.21 18.48 -7.86
C ASP A 22 1.07 17.23 -7.60
N GLU A 23 0.41 16.07 -7.52
CA GLU A 23 1.00 14.79 -7.13
C GLU A 23 0.31 13.63 -7.85
N HIS A 24 1.09 12.58 -8.11
CA HIS A 24 0.62 11.33 -8.71
C HIS A 24 0.40 10.27 -7.63
N TYR A 25 -0.52 9.33 -7.87
CA TYR A 25 -0.72 8.17 -6.99
C TYR A 25 0.49 7.22 -6.98
N HIS A 26 1.27 7.20 -8.06
CA HIS A 26 2.49 6.39 -8.17
C HIS A 26 3.56 7.14 -8.96
N SER A 27 4.80 6.65 -8.92
CA SER A 27 5.89 7.13 -9.78
C SER A 27 5.52 7.13 -11.27
N THR A 28 5.84 8.22 -11.96
CA THR A 28 5.68 8.36 -13.41
C THR A 28 6.63 7.45 -14.20
N HIS A 29 7.72 6.96 -13.59
CA HIS A 29 8.64 5.99 -14.18
C HIS A 29 8.05 4.57 -14.23
N GLY A 30 6.95 4.31 -13.53
CA GLY A 30 6.26 3.02 -13.57
C GLY A 30 5.54 2.68 -12.29
N ALA A 31 4.20 2.66 -12.32
CA ALA A 31 3.41 2.30 -11.14
C ALA A 31 3.59 0.82 -10.78
N LEU A 32 3.51 -0.07 -11.78
CA LEU A 32 3.70 -1.51 -11.59
C LEU A 32 5.11 -1.82 -11.08
N GLN A 33 6.13 -1.26 -11.71
CA GLN A 33 7.52 -1.50 -11.33
C GLN A 33 7.84 -0.99 -9.91
N GLU A 34 7.32 0.18 -9.53
CA GLU A 34 7.45 0.71 -8.17
C GLU A 34 6.76 -0.20 -7.14
N SER A 35 5.50 -0.59 -7.37
CA SER A 35 4.75 -1.44 -6.45
C SER A 35 5.39 -2.82 -6.28
N LEU A 36 5.86 -3.43 -7.36
CA LEU A 36 6.59 -4.71 -7.30
C LEU A 36 7.87 -4.59 -6.46
N HIS A 37 8.68 -3.57 -6.72
CA HIS A 37 9.97 -3.41 -6.05
C HIS A 37 9.84 -3.05 -4.57
N VAL A 38 9.00 -2.05 -4.26
CA VAL A 38 8.90 -1.47 -2.90
C VAL A 38 8.06 -2.35 -1.99
N TYR A 39 6.88 -2.77 -2.44
CA TYR A 39 5.88 -3.40 -1.58
C TYR A 39 5.93 -4.92 -1.68
N ILE A 40 6.01 -5.47 -2.88
CA ILE A 40 6.02 -6.93 -3.07
C ILE A 40 7.38 -7.54 -2.72
N GLU A 41 8.45 -7.11 -3.36
CA GLU A 41 9.78 -7.70 -3.21
C GLU A 41 10.42 -7.35 -1.86
N ALA A 42 10.48 -6.06 -1.51
CA ALA A 42 11.12 -5.64 -0.27
C ALA A 42 10.23 -5.82 0.97
N GLY A 43 8.90 -5.92 0.81
CA GLY A 43 7.92 -6.05 1.89
C GLY A 43 7.36 -7.47 2.01
N LEU A 44 6.35 -7.80 1.21
CA LEU A 44 5.58 -9.04 1.33
C LEU A 44 6.43 -10.31 1.17
N ARG A 45 7.35 -10.34 0.20
CA ARG A 45 8.25 -11.49 -0.04
C ARG A 45 9.37 -11.59 1.00
N ALA A 46 9.65 -10.53 1.74
CA ALA A 46 10.59 -10.57 2.85
C ALA A 46 9.98 -11.19 4.12
N CYS A 47 8.65 -11.35 4.17
CA CYS A 47 7.95 -12.06 5.23
C CYS A 47 7.80 -13.54 4.87
N GLU A 48 8.37 -14.43 5.70
CA GLU A 48 8.40 -15.88 5.46
C GLU A 48 7.23 -16.65 6.11
N LYS A 49 6.20 -15.95 6.62
CA LYS A 49 5.02 -16.60 7.23
C LYS A 49 4.04 -17.09 6.17
N ASP A 50 3.35 -18.20 6.45
CA ASP A 50 2.32 -18.78 5.57
C ASP A 50 0.96 -18.09 5.68
N GLN A 51 0.70 -17.40 6.80
CA GLN A 51 -0.47 -16.55 7.00
C GLN A 51 0.02 -15.16 7.41
N ILE A 52 -0.40 -14.15 6.67
CA ILE A 52 0.08 -12.78 6.78
C ILE A 52 -1.11 -11.84 6.99
N HIS A 53 -1.11 -11.10 8.09
CA HIS A 53 -1.93 -9.92 8.25
C HIS A 53 -1.15 -8.74 7.69
N LEU A 54 -1.69 -8.12 6.64
CA LEU A 54 -1.05 -7.03 5.93
C LEU A 54 -1.86 -5.76 6.11
N LEU A 55 -1.23 -4.65 6.50
CA LEU A 55 -1.87 -3.33 6.53
C LEU A 55 -1.28 -2.42 5.45
N GLU A 56 -2.15 -1.93 4.57
CA GLU A 56 -1.83 -0.84 3.66
C GLU A 56 -2.42 0.49 4.15
N VAL A 57 -1.58 1.52 4.19
CA VAL A 57 -2.02 2.90 4.40
C VAL A 57 -2.07 3.60 3.05
N GLY A 58 -3.28 3.72 2.49
CA GLY A 58 -3.54 4.27 1.16
C GLY A 58 -3.94 3.20 0.15
N PHE A 59 -5.23 2.84 0.08
CA PHE A 59 -5.72 1.86 -0.92
C PHE A 59 -5.55 2.36 -2.35
N GLY A 60 -5.80 3.66 -2.58
CA GLY A 60 -5.64 4.34 -3.84
C GLY A 60 -6.27 3.60 -5.03
N THR A 61 -5.43 3.19 -5.98
CA THR A 61 -5.87 2.51 -7.20
C THR A 61 -6.06 1.00 -7.04
N GLY A 62 -5.80 0.44 -5.84
CA GLY A 62 -5.89 -0.99 -5.55
C GLY A 62 -4.75 -1.83 -6.13
N LEU A 63 -3.70 -1.21 -6.67
CA LEU A 63 -2.59 -1.91 -7.32
C LEU A 63 -1.84 -2.85 -6.36
N ASN A 64 -1.45 -2.37 -5.17
CA ASN A 64 -0.72 -3.19 -4.21
C ASN A 64 -1.57 -4.35 -3.68
N ALA A 65 -2.87 -4.12 -3.47
CA ALA A 65 -3.81 -5.17 -3.07
C ALA A 65 -3.97 -6.23 -4.16
N PHE A 66 -4.07 -5.81 -5.43
CA PHE A 66 -4.15 -6.71 -6.57
C PHE A 66 -2.89 -7.56 -6.72
N LEU A 67 -1.71 -6.96 -6.63
CA LEU A 67 -0.44 -7.68 -6.67
C LEU A 67 -0.29 -8.64 -5.48
N SER A 68 -0.70 -8.23 -4.28
CA SER A 68 -0.66 -9.07 -3.09
C SER A 68 -1.59 -10.28 -3.21
N LEU A 69 -2.75 -10.12 -3.86
CA LEU A 69 -3.64 -11.24 -4.19
C LEU A 69 -2.97 -12.23 -5.14
N LEU A 70 -2.29 -11.76 -6.17
CA LEU A 70 -1.55 -12.66 -7.09
C LEU A 70 -0.39 -13.38 -6.38
N GLU A 71 0.21 -12.76 -5.37
CA GLU A 71 1.23 -13.39 -4.53
C GLU A 71 0.68 -14.54 -3.68
N THR A 72 -0.61 -14.54 -3.29
CA THR A 72 -1.18 -15.68 -2.55
C THR A 72 -1.17 -16.94 -3.39
N GLU A 73 -1.51 -16.83 -4.67
CA GLU A 73 -1.57 -17.98 -5.59
C GLU A 73 -0.17 -18.50 -5.93
N SER A 74 0.78 -17.60 -6.22
CA SER A 74 2.13 -17.99 -6.61
C SER A 74 2.94 -18.59 -5.46
N ARG A 75 2.74 -18.12 -4.22
CA ARG A 75 3.44 -18.61 -3.04
C ARG A 75 2.67 -19.67 -2.25
N GLY A 76 1.36 -19.80 -2.48
CA GLY A 76 0.50 -20.71 -1.71
C GLY A 76 0.24 -20.26 -0.26
N ILE A 77 0.32 -18.96 0.01
CA ILE A 77 0.13 -18.35 1.34
C ILE A 77 -1.29 -17.80 1.50
N LYS A 78 -1.68 -17.45 2.73
CA LYS A 78 -2.92 -16.72 3.03
C LYS A 78 -2.63 -15.29 3.44
N ILE A 79 -3.40 -14.35 2.90
CA ILE A 79 -3.31 -12.93 3.26
C ILE A 79 -4.66 -12.43 3.77
N ILE A 80 -4.65 -11.83 4.95
CA ILE A 80 -5.73 -10.98 5.46
C ILE A 80 -5.26 -9.54 5.23
N TYR A 81 -5.77 -8.93 4.17
CA TYR A 81 -5.35 -7.63 3.67
C TYR A 81 -6.24 -6.54 4.24
N HIS A 82 -5.71 -5.78 5.19
CA HIS A 82 -6.31 -4.54 5.67
C HIS A 82 -5.81 -3.36 4.85
N THR A 83 -6.70 -2.45 4.49
CA THR A 83 -6.33 -1.20 3.83
C THR A 83 -7.13 -0.03 4.38
N VAL A 84 -6.48 1.12 4.50
CA VAL A 84 -7.10 2.37 4.93
C VAL A 84 -7.13 3.36 3.77
N GLU A 85 -8.29 3.95 3.53
CA GLU A 85 -8.47 4.97 2.50
C GLU A 85 -9.55 5.96 2.93
N ARG A 86 -9.26 7.26 2.79
CA ARG A 86 -10.20 8.31 3.15
C ARG A 86 -11.10 8.71 1.99
N TYR A 87 -10.58 8.62 0.77
CA TYR A 87 -11.24 9.10 -0.44
C TYR A 87 -11.24 8.02 -1.53
N PRO A 88 -12.08 6.97 -1.40
CA PRO A 88 -12.13 5.90 -2.38
C PRO A 88 -12.43 6.41 -3.80
N LEU A 89 -11.74 5.84 -4.79
CA LEU A 89 -12.01 6.15 -6.20
C LEU A 89 -13.42 5.71 -6.60
N SER A 90 -14.03 6.48 -7.52
CA SER A 90 -15.31 6.08 -8.12
C SER A 90 -15.12 4.88 -9.04
N ARG A 91 -16.18 4.08 -9.19
CA ARG A 91 -16.20 2.92 -10.10
C ARG A 91 -15.79 3.28 -11.54
N GLU A 92 -16.20 4.46 -12.00
CA GLU A 92 -15.85 4.97 -13.33
C GLU A 92 -14.33 5.13 -13.49
N LYS A 93 -13.65 5.71 -12.50
CA LYS A 93 -12.19 5.89 -12.51
C LYS A 93 -11.45 4.56 -12.41
N VAL A 94 -11.97 3.62 -11.62
CA VAL A 94 -11.40 2.27 -11.51
C VAL A 94 -11.53 1.49 -12.82
N SER A 95 -12.67 1.59 -13.50
CA SER A 95 -12.98 0.79 -14.69
C SER A 95 -12.07 1.02 -15.89
N VAL A 96 -11.34 2.13 -15.89
CA VAL A 96 -10.42 2.54 -16.94
C VAL A 96 -8.94 2.27 -16.57
N LEU A 97 -8.67 1.76 -15.37
CA LEU A 97 -7.33 1.32 -14.99
C LEU A 97 -6.96 0.05 -15.76
N ASN A 98 -5.75 0.02 -16.33
CA ASN A 98 -5.30 -1.06 -17.20
C ASN A 98 -4.63 -2.23 -16.45
N TYR A 99 -4.60 -2.22 -15.12
CA TYR A 99 -3.84 -3.20 -14.33
C TYR A 99 -4.23 -4.65 -14.62
N PRO A 100 -5.53 -5.04 -14.65
CA PRO A 100 -5.85 -6.43 -14.94
C PRO A 100 -5.40 -6.82 -16.35
N SER A 101 -5.67 -5.99 -17.36
CA SER A 101 -5.30 -6.27 -18.74
C SER A 101 -3.78 -6.37 -18.97
N GLN A 102 -2.98 -5.63 -18.19
CA GLN A 102 -1.53 -5.61 -18.32
C GLN A 102 -0.84 -6.70 -17.50
N ILE A 103 -1.36 -6.99 -16.29
CA ILE A 103 -0.68 -7.84 -15.31
C ILE A 103 -1.24 -9.27 -15.35
N ALA A 104 -2.55 -9.42 -15.23
CA ALA A 104 -3.19 -10.72 -15.09
C ALA A 104 -4.65 -10.66 -15.57
N PRO A 105 -4.91 -10.75 -16.90
CA PRO A 105 -6.23 -10.54 -17.49
C PRO A 105 -7.31 -11.46 -16.93
N GLN A 106 -6.92 -12.67 -16.54
CA GLN A 106 -7.80 -13.67 -15.95
C GLN A 106 -8.36 -13.28 -14.57
N HIS A 107 -7.77 -12.29 -13.89
CA HIS A 107 -8.23 -11.78 -12.59
C HIS A 107 -8.95 -10.42 -12.68
N SER A 108 -9.47 -10.05 -13.86
CA SER A 108 -10.22 -8.80 -14.04
C SER A 108 -11.45 -8.69 -13.12
N ASP A 109 -12.17 -9.79 -12.94
CA ASP A 109 -13.34 -9.83 -12.04
C ASP A 109 -12.92 -9.68 -10.58
N THR A 110 -11.80 -10.31 -10.21
CA THR A 110 -11.21 -10.20 -8.88
C THR A 110 -10.78 -8.77 -8.57
N PHE A 111 -10.13 -8.08 -9.52
CA PHE A 111 -9.77 -6.67 -9.38
C PHE A 111 -11.01 -5.79 -9.19
N THR A 112 -12.06 -6.03 -9.99
CA THR A 112 -13.35 -5.34 -9.83
C THR A 112 -13.94 -5.58 -8.44
N LEU A 113 -13.84 -6.82 -7.94
CA LEU A 113 -14.33 -7.20 -6.63
C LEU A 113 -13.61 -6.44 -5.51
N LEU A 114 -12.26 -6.28 -5.57
CA LEU A 114 -11.50 -5.49 -4.59
C LEU A 114 -12.11 -4.10 -4.38
N HIS A 115 -12.48 -3.42 -5.47
CA HIS A 115 -13.09 -2.08 -5.42
C HIS A 115 -14.57 -2.10 -5.00
N SER A 116 -15.36 -3.06 -5.49
CA SER A 116 -16.81 -3.12 -5.21
C SER A 116 -17.17 -3.70 -3.84
N SER A 117 -16.24 -4.41 -3.18
CA SER A 117 -16.44 -4.96 -1.84
C SER A 117 -16.85 -3.87 -0.84
N PRO A 118 -17.74 -4.17 0.12
CA PRO A 118 -18.13 -3.23 1.16
C PRO A 118 -16.94 -2.81 2.04
N TRP A 119 -17.07 -1.65 2.67
CA TRP A 119 -16.16 -1.14 3.70
C TRP A 119 -16.55 -1.69 5.07
N GLU A 120 -15.60 -1.71 6.00
CA GLU A 120 -15.72 -2.14 7.41
C GLU A 120 -16.17 -3.59 7.62
N THR A 121 -16.13 -4.43 6.58
CA THR A 121 -16.49 -5.84 6.67
C THR A 121 -15.41 -6.68 5.99
N PRO A 122 -14.95 -7.79 6.61
CA PRO A 122 -14.08 -8.74 5.94
C PRO A 122 -14.80 -9.45 4.79
N ILE A 123 -14.17 -9.45 3.62
CA ILE A 123 -14.70 -10.09 2.41
C ILE A 123 -13.68 -11.07 1.87
N GLU A 124 -14.06 -12.34 1.79
CA GLU A 124 -13.27 -13.35 1.10
C GLU A 124 -13.34 -13.09 -0.41
N ILE A 125 -12.21 -12.66 -0.98
CA ILE A 125 -12.07 -12.41 -2.43
C ILE A 125 -11.70 -13.72 -3.13
N THR A 126 -10.81 -14.49 -2.50
CA THR A 126 -10.45 -15.87 -2.85
C THR A 126 -10.27 -16.67 -1.56
N SER A 127 -10.17 -18.00 -1.65
CA SER A 127 -9.93 -18.87 -0.48
C SER A 127 -8.62 -18.59 0.27
N GLN A 128 -7.72 -17.80 -0.32
CA GLN A 128 -6.42 -17.42 0.24
C GLN A 128 -6.30 -15.91 0.50
N PHE A 129 -7.27 -15.09 0.08
CA PHE A 129 -7.20 -13.64 0.20
C PHE A 129 -8.51 -13.07 0.77
N THR A 130 -8.43 -12.56 1.99
CA THR A 130 -9.52 -11.80 2.64
C THR A 130 -9.18 -10.32 2.63
N LEU A 131 -10.11 -9.49 2.16
CA LEU A 131 -9.97 -8.04 2.12
C LEU A 131 -10.79 -7.40 3.24
N VAL A 132 -10.16 -6.50 4.01
CA VAL A 132 -10.82 -5.63 4.99
C VAL A 132 -10.48 -4.19 4.63
N LYS A 133 -11.48 -3.41 4.23
CA LYS A 133 -11.29 -2.01 3.86
C LYS A 133 -11.82 -1.08 4.92
N HIS A 134 -11.03 -0.08 5.30
CA HIS A 134 -11.38 0.93 6.30
C HIS A 134 -11.48 2.31 5.66
N CYS A 135 -12.68 2.90 5.68
CA CYS A 135 -12.94 4.23 5.15
C CYS A 135 -12.61 5.25 6.24
N PHE A 136 -11.32 5.52 6.42
CA PHE A 136 -10.80 6.15 7.63
C PHE A 136 -9.73 7.20 7.34
N ASP A 137 -9.74 8.29 8.13
CA ASP A 137 -8.74 9.34 8.10
C ASP A 137 -7.54 8.95 8.97
N PHE A 138 -6.54 8.30 8.38
CA PHE A 138 -5.38 7.82 9.13
C PHE A 138 -4.53 8.93 9.76
N SER A 139 -4.76 10.22 9.42
CA SER A 139 -4.13 11.34 10.13
C SER A 139 -4.60 11.50 11.59
N GLN A 140 -5.58 10.70 12.02
CA GLN A 140 -6.08 10.60 13.40
C GLN A 140 -5.84 9.17 13.95
N PRO A 141 -4.58 8.72 14.08
CA PRO A 141 -4.22 7.32 14.26
C PRO A 141 -4.78 6.67 15.54
N ALA A 142 -5.05 7.46 16.58
CA ALA A 142 -5.56 6.97 17.85
C ALA A 142 -6.91 6.22 17.75
N GLN A 143 -7.74 6.56 16.74
CA GLN A 143 -9.06 5.94 16.56
C GLN A 143 -9.02 4.68 15.69
N PHE A 144 -7.89 4.38 15.04
CA PHE A 144 -7.77 3.19 14.22
C PHE A 144 -7.42 1.98 15.08
N ASP A 145 -8.36 1.05 15.25
CA ASP A 145 -8.17 -0.13 16.07
C ASP A 145 -8.75 -1.38 15.39
N PRO A 146 -7.94 -2.06 14.54
CA PRO A 146 -8.39 -3.21 13.77
C PRO A 146 -8.45 -4.50 14.61
N GLN A 147 -8.14 -4.46 15.92
CA GLN A 147 -8.14 -5.63 16.82
C GLN A 147 -7.27 -6.80 16.31
N THR A 148 -6.17 -6.48 15.63
CA THR A 148 -5.20 -7.45 15.10
C THR A 148 -3.81 -6.82 15.01
N GLU A 149 -2.79 -7.67 14.92
CA GLU A 149 -1.42 -7.25 14.62
C GLU A 149 -1.07 -7.57 13.16
N PHE A 150 -0.07 -6.88 12.62
CA PHE A 150 0.33 -7.00 11.22
C PHE A 150 1.78 -7.44 11.08
N GLU A 151 2.00 -8.42 10.22
CA GLU A 151 3.32 -8.87 9.78
C GLU A 151 3.94 -7.95 8.72
N VAL A 152 3.11 -7.32 7.90
CA VAL A 152 3.56 -6.52 6.75
C VAL A 152 2.80 -5.21 6.73
N ILE A 153 3.55 -4.11 6.63
CA ILE A 153 3.01 -2.77 6.47
C ILE A 153 3.45 -2.21 5.11
N PHE A 154 2.48 -1.88 4.27
CA PHE A 154 2.66 -1.05 3.08
C PHE A 154 2.28 0.38 3.43
N TYR A 155 3.28 1.24 3.55
CA TYR A 155 3.03 2.65 3.86
C TYR A 155 3.12 3.48 2.58
N ASP A 156 1.97 3.66 1.94
CA ASP A 156 1.80 4.25 0.60
C ASP A 156 0.97 5.54 0.64
N ALA A 157 1.30 6.41 1.60
CA ALA A 157 0.71 7.75 1.66
C ALA A 157 1.34 8.68 0.62
N PHE A 158 0.63 9.75 0.24
CA PHE A 158 1.22 10.82 -0.56
C PHE A 158 2.43 11.44 0.14
N ALA A 159 3.36 11.96 -0.65
CA ALA A 159 4.67 12.38 -0.18
C ALA A 159 4.60 13.37 0.99
N PRO A 160 5.62 13.41 1.88
CA PRO A 160 5.62 14.28 3.06
C PRO A 160 5.37 15.75 2.79
N ASP A 161 5.74 16.27 1.61
CA ASP A 161 5.51 17.68 1.28
C ASP A 161 4.05 17.96 0.92
N LYS A 162 3.31 16.93 0.49
CA LYS A 162 1.89 17.03 0.10
C LYS A 162 0.95 16.69 1.26
N GLN A 163 1.30 15.68 2.05
CA GLN A 163 0.53 15.27 3.23
C GLN A 163 1.37 15.14 4.51
N PRO A 164 1.99 16.22 5.03
CA PRO A 164 2.88 16.16 6.20
C PRO A 164 2.29 15.47 7.43
N LYS A 165 0.98 15.62 7.65
CA LYS A 165 0.26 15.04 8.80
C LYS A 165 0.28 13.51 8.84
N MET A 166 0.53 12.86 7.71
CA MET A 166 0.64 11.40 7.65
C MET A 166 2.02 10.95 8.16
N TRP A 167 3.06 11.78 8.09
CA TRP A 167 4.46 11.37 8.32
C TRP A 167 4.98 11.76 9.71
N THR A 168 4.08 11.87 10.70
CA THR A 168 4.44 12.28 12.06
C THR A 168 4.92 11.11 12.90
N LEU A 169 5.58 11.42 14.03
CA LEU A 169 5.97 10.40 15.00
C LEU A 169 4.78 9.62 15.53
N GLU A 170 3.67 10.31 15.86
CA GLU A 170 2.44 9.69 16.35
C GLU A 170 1.89 8.63 15.39
N ILE A 171 1.96 8.88 14.08
CA ILE A 171 1.52 7.92 13.06
C ILE A 171 2.41 6.68 13.09
N PHE A 172 3.73 6.86 13.10
CA PHE A 172 4.66 5.72 13.10
C PHE A 172 4.67 4.95 14.41
N GLU A 173 4.46 5.60 15.56
CA GLU A 173 4.26 4.93 16.85
C GLU A 173 2.99 4.09 16.83
N LYS A 174 1.89 4.62 16.25
CA LYS A 174 0.67 3.83 16.08
C LYS A 174 0.93 2.60 15.21
N ILE A 175 1.57 2.75 14.05
CA ILE A 175 1.89 1.62 13.17
C ILE A 175 2.78 0.61 13.88
N PHE A 176 3.82 1.06 14.59
CA PHE A 176 4.70 0.20 15.36
C PHE A 176 3.94 -0.60 16.43
N SER A 177 2.95 0.02 17.08
CA SER A 177 2.08 -0.65 18.07
C SER A 177 1.19 -1.72 17.45
N LEU A 178 0.85 -1.60 16.16
CA LEU A 178 0.03 -2.57 15.41
C LEU A 178 0.87 -3.67 14.76
N CYS A 179 2.20 -3.56 14.76
CA CYS A 179 3.08 -4.56 14.16
C CYS A 179 3.27 -5.76 15.10
N SER A 180 3.26 -6.99 14.55
CA SER A 180 3.72 -8.18 15.28
C SER A 180 5.26 -8.19 15.38
N CYS A 181 5.83 -9.13 16.16
CA CYS A 181 7.28 -9.33 16.16
C CYS A 181 7.77 -9.72 14.76
N ASP A 182 8.94 -9.21 14.39
CA ASP A 182 9.56 -9.36 13.06
C ASP A 182 8.77 -8.73 11.91
N ALA A 183 7.79 -7.87 12.21
CA ALA A 183 7.01 -7.21 11.17
C ALA A 183 7.86 -6.32 10.27
N ILE A 184 7.48 -6.29 8.99
CA ILE A 184 8.20 -5.60 7.93
C ILE A 184 7.40 -4.38 7.48
N PHE A 185 8.01 -3.21 7.59
CA PHE A 185 7.48 -1.95 7.10
C PHE A 185 8.19 -1.54 5.81
N THR A 186 7.45 -1.10 4.79
CA THR A 186 8.02 -0.59 3.54
C THR A 186 7.36 0.71 3.09
N THR A 187 8.15 1.59 2.49
CA THR A 187 7.67 2.81 1.83
C THR A 187 8.63 3.25 0.73
N TYR A 188 8.10 3.85 -0.34
CA TYR A 188 8.92 4.46 -1.39
C TYR A 188 9.71 5.68 -0.87
N CYS A 189 9.28 6.29 0.24
CA CYS A 189 9.83 7.55 0.71
C CYS A 189 11.16 7.35 1.46
N ALA A 190 12.27 7.84 0.89
CA ALA A 190 13.61 7.77 1.49
C ALA A 190 14.11 9.07 2.14
N LYS A 191 13.21 10.01 2.48
CA LYS A 191 13.62 11.27 3.12
C LYS A 191 14.28 11.01 4.48
N GLY A 192 15.35 11.76 4.75
CA GLY A 192 16.13 11.60 5.98
C GLY A 192 15.33 11.85 7.25
N GLU A 193 14.35 12.75 7.20
CA GLU A 193 13.42 13.00 8.31
C GLU A 193 12.52 11.79 8.58
N VAL A 194 11.85 11.26 7.56
CA VAL A 194 11.02 10.05 7.65
C VAL A 194 11.79 8.89 8.28
N ARG A 195 13.03 8.65 7.82
CA ARG A 195 13.90 7.63 8.42
C ARG A 195 14.12 7.85 9.92
N ARG A 196 14.47 9.07 10.34
CA ARG A 196 14.71 9.37 11.76
C ARG A 196 13.44 9.22 12.58
N THR A 197 12.28 9.61 12.04
CA THR A 197 10.99 9.46 12.71
C THR A 197 10.63 7.98 12.88
N LEU A 198 10.81 7.15 11.85
CA LEU A 198 10.62 5.69 11.94
C LEU A 198 11.54 5.05 13.00
N GLN A 199 12.81 5.46 13.03
CA GLN A 199 13.76 5.00 14.06
C GLN A 199 13.34 5.43 15.47
N THR A 200 12.82 6.65 15.61
CA THR A 200 12.32 7.16 16.89
C THR A 200 11.07 6.40 17.36
N ALA A 201 10.20 5.99 16.42
CA ALA A 201 9.03 5.16 16.72
C ALA A 201 9.37 3.73 17.15
N GLY A 202 10.62 3.27 16.91
CA GLY A 202 11.10 1.96 17.34
C GLY A 202 11.52 1.01 16.22
N PHE A 203 11.35 1.38 14.95
CA PHE A 203 11.78 0.52 13.84
C PHE A 203 13.31 0.49 13.70
N VAL A 204 13.85 -0.69 13.43
CA VAL A 204 15.19 -0.84 12.86
C VAL A 204 15.09 -0.56 11.35
N VAL A 205 15.62 0.58 10.91
CA VAL A 205 15.44 1.08 9.55
C VAL A 205 16.71 0.94 8.70
N GLU A 206 16.56 0.30 7.56
CA GLU A 206 17.58 0.19 6.51
C GLU A 206 17.17 0.97 5.25
N ARG A 207 18.18 1.32 4.44
CA ARG A 207 17.98 1.88 3.10
C ARG A 207 18.23 0.79 2.08
N LEU A 208 17.28 0.63 1.17
CA LEU A 208 17.41 -0.28 0.04
C LEU A 208 17.52 0.52 -1.26
N PRO A 209 18.08 -0.06 -2.34
CA PRO A 209 18.00 0.54 -3.68
C PRO A 209 16.54 0.86 -4.01
N GLY A 210 16.28 2.06 -4.55
CA GLY A 210 14.93 2.46 -4.95
C GLY A 210 14.49 1.83 -6.28
N PRO A 211 13.19 1.93 -6.62
CA PRO A 211 12.68 1.57 -7.94
C PRO A 211 13.22 2.53 -9.02
N PRO A 212 13.01 2.24 -10.32
CA PRO A 212 13.39 3.17 -11.40
C PRO A 212 12.92 4.61 -11.15
N GLY A 213 13.84 5.56 -11.34
CA GLY A 213 13.61 6.97 -11.03
C GLY A 213 13.89 7.40 -9.58
N LYS A 214 14.09 6.46 -8.64
CA LYS A 214 14.40 6.76 -7.23
C LYS A 214 15.70 6.07 -6.80
N ARG A 215 16.55 6.79 -6.07
CA ARG A 215 17.85 6.27 -5.63
C ARG A 215 17.73 5.26 -4.49
N GLU A 216 16.86 5.55 -3.52
CA GLU A 216 16.71 4.78 -2.29
C GLU A 216 15.23 4.66 -1.95
N MET A 217 14.89 3.62 -1.18
CA MET A 217 13.64 3.42 -0.47
C MET A 217 13.94 3.00 0.99
N LEU A 218 12.93 2.95 1.85
CA LEU A 218 13.10 2.52 3.24
C LEU A 218 12.40 1.20 3.51
N ARG A 219 13.07 0.35 4.30
CA ARG A 219 12.47 -0.79 4.98
C ARG A 219 12.72 -0.68 6.48
N GLY A 220 11.69 -0.92 7.27
CA GLY A 220 11.75 -1.00 8.73
C GLY A 220 11.45 -2.42 9.20
N ARG A 221 12.03 -2.81 10.34
CA ARG A 221 11.70 -4.05 11.05
C ARG A 221 11.39 -3.77 12.50
N LYS A 222 10.42 -4.51 13.07
CA LYS A 222 10.17 -4.55 14.51
C LYS A 222 10.89 -5.76 15.10
N GLU A 223 12.01 -5.49 15.76
CA GLU A 223 12.80 -6.50 16.51
C GLU A 223 12.32 -6.64 17.95
#